data_AF-A0A9E3ALA9-F1
#
_entry.id   AF-A0A9E3ALA9-F1
#
_cell.length_a   1.000
_cell.length_b   1.000
_cell.length_c   1.000
_cell.angle_alpha   90.00
_cell.angle_beta   90.00
_cell.angle_gamma   90.00
#
_symmetry.space_group_name_H-M   'P 1'
#
loop_
_entity.id
_entity.type
_entity.pdbx_description
1 polymer ?
#
loop_
_entity_poly.entity_id
_entity_poly.type
_entity_poly.pdbx_seq_one_letter_code
_entity_poly.pdbx_strand_id
1 'polypeptide(L)'
;MARTRTQPPPNRGDAYEDPETQEEQPRRPVQEYRLGRVKAVIWLNETQLGARHSVQFFRLYKPEGAEHWQSTTSFNRDDLPLVARLADMAMMFIYGAMQSEGT
;
A
#
# COMPACT_ATOMS: atom_id res chain seq x y z
N MET A 1 5.46 -2.76 24.17
CA MET A 1 6.05 -1.40 24.20
C MET A 1 4.93 -0.43 23.86
N ALA A 2 4.33 0.19 24.87
CA ALA A 2 3.18 1.07 24.72
C ALA A 2 3.65 2.43 24.17
N ARG A 3 2.98 2.94 23.13
CA ARG A 3 3.21 4.30 22.66
C ARG A 3 2.68 5.24 23.74
N THR A 4 3.59 5.90 24.45
CA THR A 4 3.24 6.97 25.39
C THR A 4 2.49 8.04 24.61
N ARG A 5 1.19 8.21 24.87
CA ARG A 5 0.42 9.34 24.38
C ARG A 5 0.93 10.56 25.15
N THR A 6 1.90 11.28 24.59
CA THR A 6 2.38 12.55 25.14
C THR A 6 1.19 13.51 25.20
N GLN A 7 0.77 13.87 26.41
CA GLN A 7 -0.24 14.90 26.60
C GLN A 7 0.40 16.26 26.29
N PRO A 8 -0.25 17.14 25.52
CA PRO A 8 0.29 18.47 25.26
C PRO A 8 0.46 19.26 26.58
N PRO A 9 1.46 20.13 26.67
CA PRO A 9 1.75 20.90 27.88
C PRO A 9 0.56 21.81 28.27
N PRO A 10 0.34 22.05 29.57
CA PRO A 10 -0.76 22.89 30.02
C PRO A 10 -0.52 24.35 29.60
N ASN A 11 -1.40 24.80 28.70
CA ASN A 11 -1.69 26.16 28.26
C ASN A 11 -0.94 27.29 29.00
N ARG A 12 0.17 27.74 28.42
CA ARG A 12 0.77 29.05 28.68
C ARG A 12 0.66 29.86 27.39
N GLY A 13 -0.45 30.59 27.23
CA GLY A 13 -0.60 31.89 26.55
C GLY A 13 -0.12 32.11 25.11
N ASP A 14 0.64 31.19 24.54
CA ASP A 14 1.32 31.33 23.26
C ASP A 14 0.72 30.25 22.36
N ALA A 15 -0.09 30.67 21.39
CA ALA A 15 -0.88 29.80 20.55
C ALA A 15 0.01 28.75 19.85
N TYR A 16 -0.15 27.48 20.23
CA TYR A 16 0.21 26.39 19.34
C TYR A 16 -0.81 26.41 18.20
N GLU A 17 -0.46 27.04 17.08
CA GLU A 17 -1.14 26.80 15.81
C GLU A 17 -1.01 25.31 15.52
N ASP A 18 -2.12 24.58 15.57
CA ASP A 18 -2.15 23.20 15.10
C ASP A 18 -1.65 23.22 13.65
N PRO A 19 -0.60 22.45 13.29
CA PRO A 19 -0.20 22.37 11.89
C PRO A 19 -1.39 21.80 11.13
N GLU A 20 -1.97 22.64 10.29
CA GLU A 20 -3.09 22.34 9.41
C GLU A 20 -2.81 20.99 8.75
N THR A 21 -3.56 19.96 9.17
CA THR A 21 -3.35 18.60 8.67
C THR A 21 -3.84 18.62 7.23
N GLN A 22 -2.92 18.80 6.29
CA GLN A 22 -3.23 18.74 4.86
C GLN A 22 -3.80 17.35 4.59
N GLU A 23 -5.07 17.30 4.21
CA GLU A 23 -5.74 16.06 3.82
C GLU A 23 -5.05 15.53 2.55
N GLU A 24 -4.06 14.65 2.70
CA GLU A 24 -3.45 13.94 1.58
C GLU A 24 -4.54 13.12 0.89
N GLN A 25 -4.86 13.49 -0.35
CA GLN A 25 -5.76 12.74 -1.22
C GLN A 25 -5.35 11.26 -1.20
N PRO A 26 -6.30 10.32 -1.01
CA PRO A 26 -5.96 8.90 -0.92
C PRO A 26 -5.28 8.47 -2.21
N ARG A 27 -3.99 8.11 -2.10
CA ARG A 27 -3.18 7.64 -3.24
C ARG A 27 -3.89 6.43 -3.83
N ARG A 28 -4.05 6.41 -5.15
CA ARG A 28 -4.62 5.26 -5.88
C ARG A 28 -3.50 4.35 -6.36
N PRO A 29 -3.72 3.03 -6.42
CA PRO A 29 -2.73 2.14 -7.02
C PRO A 29 -2.60 2.46 -8.51
N VAL A 30 -1.36 2.44 -9.02
CA VAL A 30 -1.08 2.64 -10.44
C VAL A 30 -1.40 1.41 -11.27
N GLN A 31 -1.35 0.22 -10.66
CA GLN A 31 -1.71 -1.04 -11.32
C GLN A 31 -2.16 -2.08 -10.29
N GLU A 32 -3.14 -2.89 -10.65
CA GLU A 32 -3.52 -4.10 -9.91
C GLU A 32 -3.53 -5.31 -10.86
N TYR A 33 -2.93 -6.42 -10.42
CA TYR A 33 -3.00 -7.71 -11.10
C TYR A 33 -3.66 -8.74 -10.20
N ARG A 34 -4.44 -9.65 -10.76
CA ARG A 34 -5.14 -10.69 -10.00
C ARG A 34 -5.08 -12.04 -10.69
N LEU A 35 -4.75 -13.08 -9.93
CA LEU A 35 -4.84 -14.48 -10.34
C LEU A 35 -5.64 -15.25 -9.28
N GLY A 36 -6.87 -15.65 -9.64
CA GLY A 36 -7.78 -16.32 -8.71
C GLY A 36 -8.09 -15.47 -7.46
N ARG A 37 -7.66 -15.96 -6.29
CA ARG A 37 -7.82 -15.26 -5.01
C ARG A 37 -6.61 -14.42 -4.62
N VAL A 38 -5.49 -14.49 -5.35
CA VAL A 38 -4.30 -13.69 -5.04
C VAL A 38 -4.28 -12.45 -5.94
N LYS A 39 -3.91 -11.30 -5.38
CA LYS A 39 -3.70 -10.07 -6.12
C LYS A 39 -2.40 -9.37 -5.74
N ALA A 40 -1.83 -8.64 -6.68
CA ALA A 40 -0.71 -7.71 -6.49
C ALA A 40 -1.19 -6.29 -6.80
N VAL A 41 -0.86 -5.35 -5.91
CA VAL A 41 -1.23 -3.94 -6.02
C VAL A 41 0.05 -3.12 -6.03
N ILE A 42 0.24 -2.34 -7.09
CA ILE A 42 1.43 -1.51 -7.33
C ILE A 42 1.07 -0.05 -7.05
N TRP A 43 1.93 0.61 -6.28
CA TRP A 43 1.76 2.00 -5.86
C TRP A 43 2.94 2.83 -6.35
N LEU A 44 2.66 4.03 -6.84
CA LEU A 44 3.68 5.04 -7.11
C LEU A 44 3.82 5.94 -5.89
N ASN A 45 5.05 6.04 -5.38
CA ASN A 45 5.38 6.87 -4.24
C ASN A 45 6.36 7.95 -4.69
N GLU A 46 5.92 9.20 -4.67
CA GLU A 46 6.80 10.33 -4.91
C GLU A 46 7.67 10.57 -3.68
N THR A 47 8.98 10.70 -3.90
CA THR A 47 9.95 11.05 -2.84
C THR A 47 10.83 12.19 -3.34
N GLN A 48 11.50 12.89 -2.42
CA GLN A 48 12.47 13.95 -2.77
C GLN A 48 13.60 13.45 -3.69
N LEU A 49 13.86 12.14 -3.70
CA LEU A 49 14.87 11.48 -4.51
C LEU A 49 14.31 10.87 -5.81
N GLY A 50 13.07 11.20 -6.17
CA GLY A 50 12.37 10.67 -7.34
C GLY A 50 11.25 9.68 -7.00
N ALA A 51 10.52 9.27 -8.04
CA ALA A 51 9.40 8.37 -7.92
C ALA A 51 9.87 6.93 -7.67
N ARG A 52 9.19 6.21 -6.77
CA ARG A 52 9.49 4.80 -6.44
C ARG A 52 8.23 3.98 -6.41
N HIS A 53 8.29 2.80 -7.01
CA HIS A 53 7.19 1.84 -6.97
C HIS A 53 7.28 0.95 -5.72
N SER A 54 6.15 0.67 -5.09
CA SER A 54 6.02 -0.38 -4.08
C SER A 54 4.93 -1.37 -4.49
N VAL A 55 5.06 -2.63 -4.07
CA VAL A 55 4.11 -3.69 -4.40
C VAL A 55 3.61 -4.35 -3.12
N GLN A 56 2.30 -4.56 -3.03
CA GLN A 56 1.68 -5.33 -1.96
C GLN A 56 0.90 -6.52 -2.55
N PHE A 57 1.07 -7.69 -1.94
CA PHE A 57 0.36 -8.90 -2.32
C PHE A 57 -0.71 -9.23 -1.29
N PHE A 58 -1.86 -9.68 -1.77
CA PHE A 58 -2.98 -10.05 -0.92
C PHE A 58 -3.65 -11.31 -1.41
N ARG A 59 -4.15 -12.11 -0.47
CA ARG A 59 -5.12 -13.16 -0.73
C ARG A 59 -6.51 -12.69 -0.31
N LEU A 60 -7.47 -12.82 -1.21
CA LEU A 60 -8.87 -12.50 -0.99
C LEU A 60 -9.61 -13.72 -0.45
N TYR A 61 -10.38 -13.50 0.60
CA TYR A 61 -11.24 -14.52 1.19
C TYR A 61 -12.56 -13.86 1.62
N LYS A 62 -13.60 -14.67 1.71
CA LYS A 62 -14.90 -14.23 2.22
C LYS A 62 -15.20 -15.06 3.46
N PRO A 63 -15.15 -14.47 4.67
CA PRO A 63 -15.57 -15.17 5.87
C PRO A 63 -17.03 -15.61 5.75
N GLU A 64 -17.40 -16.66 6.47
CA GLU A 64 -18.77 -17.14 6.53
C GLU A 64 -19.69 -16.04 7.10
N GLY A 65 -20.84 -15.83 6.45
CA GLY A 65 -21.81 -14.79 6.83
C GLY A 65 -21.37 -13.35 6.54
N ALA A 66 -20.15 -13.11 6.01
CA ALA A 66 -19.71 -11.76 5.67
C ALA A 66 -20.38 -11.25 4.39
N GLU A 67 -20.77 -9.99 4.35
CA GLU A 67 -21.29 -9.36 3.13
C GLU A 67 -20.16 -9.09 2.13
N HIS A 68 -19.02 -8.62 2.64
CA HIS A 68 -17.88 -8.17 1.83
C HIS A 68 -16.70 -9.14 1.84
N TRP A 69 -15.92 -9.09 0.77
CA TRP A 69 -14.63 -9.77 0.69
C TRP A 69 -13.61 -9.08 1.59
N GLN A 70 -12.77 -9.88 2.22
CA GLN A 70 -11.62 -9.41 3.00
C GLN A 70 -10.32 -9.82 2.31
N SER A 71 -9.23 -9.21 2.76
CA SER A 71 -7.88 -9.51 2.28
C SER A 71 -6.95 -9.88 3.44
N THR A 72 -5.96 -10.71 3.16
CA THR A 72 -4.91 -11.11 4.11
C THR A 72 -3.56 -11.18 3.41
N THR A 73 -2.48 -11.06 4.17
CA THR A 73 -1.10 -11.27 3.72
C THR A 73 -0.57 -12.66 4.10
N SER A 74 -1.45 -13.54 4.60
CA SER A 74 -1.15 -14.95 4.85
C SER A 74 -1.52 -15.80 3.63
N PHE A 75 -0.56 -16.59 3.15
CA PHE A 75 -0.69 -17.42 1.95
C PHE A 75 -0.57 -18.91 2.29
N ASN A 76 -1.40 -19.73 1.65
CA ASN A 76 -1.28 -21.18 1.73
C ASN A 76 -0.31 -21.69 0.65
N ARG A 77 0.09 -22.96 0.74
CA ARG A 77 0.97 -23.63 -0.24
C ARG A 77 0.54 -23.39 -1.69
N ASP A 78 -0.76 -23.50 -1.96
CA ASP A 78 -1.30 -23.41 -3.33
C ASP A 78 -1.41 -21.97 -3.84
N ASP A 79 -1.28 -20.97 -2.96
CA ASP A 79 -1.23 -19.56 -3.35
C ASP A 79 0.18 -19.15 -3.81
N LEU A 80 1.23 -19.86 -3.39
CA LEU A 80 2.63 -19.46 -3.63
C LEU A 80 3.01 -19.37 -5.11
N PRO A 81 2.62 -20.31 -5.99
CA PRO A 81 2.89 -20.16 -7.43
C PRO A 81 2.21 -18.93 -8.05
N LEU A 82 1.03 -18.56 -7.54
CA LEU A 82 0.31 -17.36 -8.00
C LEU A 82 1.01 -16.09 -7.53
N VAL A 83 1.51 -16.06 -6.30
CA VAL A 83 2.34 -14.96 -5.79
C VAL A 83 3.59 -14.78 -6.65
N ALA A 84 4.31 -15.86 -6.96
CA ALA A 84 5.50 -15.81 -7.81
C ALA A 84 5.18 -15.22 -9.18
N ARG A 85 4.12 -15.70 -9.84
CA ARG A 85 3.71 -15.17 -11.16
C ARG A 85 3.30 -13.71 -11.10
N LEU A 86 2.57 -13.30 -10.06
CA LEU A 86 2.18 -11.91 -9.87
C LEU A 86 3.39 -11.01 -9.58
N ALA A 87 4.39 -11.52 -8.88
CA ALA A 87 5.65 -10.81 -8.65
C ALA A 87 6.41 -10.58 -9.96
N ASP A 88 6.50 -11.59 -10.83
CA ASP A 88 7.10 -11.44 -12.16
C ASP A 88 6.36 -10.37 -12.99
N MET A 89 5.02 -10.39 -12.99
CA MET A 89 4.21 -9.41 -13.71
C MET A 89 4.39 -7.99 -13.17
N ALA A 90 4.43 -7.83 -11.84
CA ALA A 90 4.67 -6.54 -11.21
C ALA A 90 6.08 -6.01 -11.52
N MET A 91 7.09 -6.88 -11.49
CA MET A 91 8.45 -6.56 -11.89
C MET A 91 8.50 -6.05 -13.34
N MET A 92 7.89 -6.77 -14.28
CA MET A 92 7.85 -6.37 -15.70
C MET A 92 7.17 -5.01 -15.89
N PHE A 93 6.05 -4.76 -15.22
CA PHE A 93 5.37 -3.47 -15.26
C PHE A 93 6.28 -2.33 -14.77
N ILE A 94 6.91 -2.52 -13.60
CA ILE A 94 7.77 -1.48 -12.99
C ILE A 94 8.97 -1.18 -13.90
N TYR A 95 9.64 -2.21 -14.43
CA TYR A 95 10.76 -1.99 -15.36
C TYR A 95 10.31 -1.30 -16.66
N GLY A 96 9.12 -1.61 -17.17
CA GLY A 96 8.55 -0.93 -18.33
C GLY A 96 8.28 0.55 -18.04
N ALA A 97 7.64 0.85 -16.91
CA ALA A 97 7.35 2.23 -16.49
C ALA A 97 8.61 3.07 -16.31
N MET A 98 9.66 2.49 -15.68
CA MET A 98 10.94 3.18 -15.49
C MET A 98 11.67 3.47 -16.81
N GLN A 99 11.53 2.61 -17.83
CA GLN A 99 12.13 2.85 -19.14
C GLN A 99 11.41 3.97 -19.91
N SER A 100 10.08 4.08 -19.76
CA SER A 100 9.31 5.16 -20.40
C SER A 100 9.56 6.54 -19.79
N GLU A 101 9.91 6.63 -18.50
CA GLU A 101 10.23 7.91 -17.85
C GLU A 101 11.64 8.44 -18.19
N GLY A 102 12.49 7.60 -18.79
CA GLY A 102 13.87 7.94 -19.16
C GLY A 102 14.08 8.37 -20.62
N THR A 103 13.00 8.59 -21.39
CA THR A 103 13.03 9.06 -22.79
C THR A 103 12.31 10.40 -22.91
#